data_AF-A0A8H5KTK9-F1
#
_entry.id   AF-A0A8H5KTK9-F1
#
_cell.length_a   1.000
_cell.length_b   1.000
_cell.length_c   1.000
_cell.angle_alpha   90.00
_cell.angle_beta   90.00
_cell.angle_gamma   90.00
#
_symmetry.space_group_name_H-M   'P 1'
#
loop_
_entity.id
_entity.type
_entity.pdbx_description
1 polymer ?
#
loop_
_entity_poly.entity_id
_entity_poly.type
_entity_poly.pdbx_seq_one_letter_code
_entity_poly.pdbx_strand_id
1 'polypeptide(L)'
;MGLFRSGDDDKSNVTCPTHSFAQDAEKNITGSLSFYQLSMIIGGSFAAFALIVMFFINMMHATHLSNPSEQVKIMRIGTLISAFSIISFLCICFPDAAVYIEPWLHVYEGFALGSFFLLLCDYVSPNRDQQDVFFATKKKNGIKWFKTRWIMIFQMPVIAVGVSLATNITQAAGIFCQESNDRHFANIYLRIIMSISLVVSVLSILQMYMLLKKDLAHHNPMLKLTAFKIVVGLTFIQGIIFTVLNDQNVLKTSDTLTYADVHVGIPNLVICIEMAPLSLFFMFAYPWSVYKSGHGRGSFSKLEQGNIPEGSYQGGPLGIHAWLAMLNPSDSFKAILFIFKKDNRNGSTTEVNMTGYQSNDPLVSHPYTPQPDKAVCPWSTNPLGLMKPTQLLIALAAIVYAVPAIEETMGPPLAELDTHSQPHIKRCGKKGPPPYYGEHPYPNQTYNQLTDGTPCRNVTVIYARGMGGKGNVGEVDGVGPIIFNRLATIIGGPEKLAVAGVKYTANFKTVIQKGPREGGRAMSELINRAATQCPDTKIVLLGHSVGGALVHQSAENITTEVTAHIAAG
;
A
#
# COMPACT_ATOMS: atom_id res chain seq x y z
N MET A 1 -35.30 13.64 2.43
CA MET A 1 -35.92 13.04 3.64
C MET A 1 -34.91 12.09 4.25
N GLY A 2 -34.76 12.00 5.57
CA GLY A 2 -33.75 11.16 6.20
C GLY A 2 -34.11 9.66 6.27
N LEU A 3 -33.09 8.81 6.48
CA LEU A 3 -33.15 7.35 6.55
C LEU A 3 -33.90 6.82 7.79
N PHE A 4 -33.85 7.55 8.91
CA PHE A 4 -34.50 7.18 10.17
C PHE A 4 -35.67 8.10 10.49
N ARG A 5 -36.78 7.90 9.81
CA ARG A 5 -38.06 8.55 10.16
C ARG A 5 -38.80 7.66 11.16
N SER A 6 -38.49 7.80 12.44
CA SER A 6 -39.33 7.21 13.50
C SER A 6 -40.64 7.99 13.58
N GLY A 7 -41.75 7.26 13.73
CA GLY A 7 -43.07 7.85 13.89
C GLY A 7 -43.11 8.86 15.05
N ASP A 8 -43.74 9.99 14.74
CA ASP A 8 -44.44 10.93 15.61
C ASP A 8 -43.75 11.96 16.52
N ASP A 9 -42.42 12.04 16.70
CA ASP A 9 -41.89 13.04 17.66
C ASP A 9 -40.73 13.98 17.21
N ASP A 10 -40.20 13.89 15.99
CA ASP A 10 -39.16 14.85 15.54
C ASP A 10 -39.70 15.85 14.49
N LYS A 11 -39.97 17.08 14.94
CA LYS A 11 -40.50 18.21 14.13
C LYS A 11 -39.44 18.89 13.25
N SER A 12 -38.24 18.34 13.11
CA SER A 12 -37.25 18.85 12.17
C SER A 12 -37.36 18.12 10.82
N ASN A 13 -38.01 18.75 9.83
CA ASN A 13 -37.94 18.30 8.45
C ASN A 13 -36.52 18.52 7.91
N VAL A 14 -35.58 17.62 8.25
CA VAL A 14 -34.20 17.68 7.74
C VAL A 14 -34.20 17.32 6.25
N THR A 15 -34.21 18.35 5.42
CA THR A 15 -34.08 18.25 3.96
C THR A 15 -32.64 18.51 3.56
N CYS A 16 -32.17 17.81 2.52
CA CYS A 16 -30.86 18.10 1.95
C CYS A 16 -30.84 19.55 1.44
N PRO A 17 -29.78 20.33 1.70
CA PRO A 17 -29.62 21.65 1.09
C PRO A 17 -29.77 21.53 -0.43
N THR A 18 -30.55 22.41 -1.04
CA THR A 18 -30.72 22.44 -2.50
C THR A 18 -29.77 23.48 -3.07
N HIS A 19 -28.76 23.02 -3.81
CA HIS A 19 -27.88 23.87 -4.58
C HIS A 19 -28.19 23.68 -6.07
N SER A 20 -28.19 24.77 -6.83
CA SER A 20 -28.31 24.70 -8.28
C SER A 20 -26.99 24.19 -8.85
N PHE A 21 -27.04 23.07 -9.56
CA PHE A 21 -25.94 22.55 -10.38
C PHE A 21 -25.94 23.15 -11.79
N ALA A 22 -26.59 24.32 -11.96
CA ALA A 22 -26.53 25.09 -13.20
C ALA A 22 -25.06 25.31 -13.62
N GLN A 23 -24.79 25.03 -14.89
CA GLN A 23 -23.45 25.03 -15.47
C GLN A 23 -22.96 26.44 -15.83
N ASP A 24 -23.89 27.37 -16.01
CA ASP A 24 -23.61 28.71 -16.49
C ASP A 24 -23.39 29.66 -15.32
N ALA A 25 -22.16 30.17 -15.21
CA ALA A 25 -21.82 31.27 -14.32
C ALA A 25 -22.31 32.61 -14.89
N GLU A 26 -22.48 33.62 -14.03
CA GLU A 26 -22.93 34.95 -14.43
C GLU A 26 -21.89 35.68 -15.32
N LYS A 27 -20.61 35.36 -15.15
CA LYS A 27 -19.48 35.92 -15.88
C LYS A 27 -18.54 34.83 -16.37
N ASN A 28 -17.94 35.08 -17.53
CA ASN A 28 -16.89 34.24 -18.09
C ASN A 28 -15.57 34.43 -17.32
N ILE A 29 -14.78 33.36 -17.24
CA ILE A 29 -13.46 33.41 -16.57
C ILE A 29 -12.37 33.98 -17.47
N THR A 30 -12.45 33.73 -18.78
CA THR A 30 -11.49 34.25 -19.77
C THR A 30 -12.14 34.41 -21.14
N GLY A 31 -12.10 35.63 -21.68
CA GLY A 31 -12.73 35.97 -22.96
C GLY A 31 -14.21 35.57 -23.02
N SER A 32 -14.57 34.71 -23.97
CA SER A 32 -15.93 34.19 -24.15
C SER A 32 -16.20 32.84 -23.47
N LEU A 33 -15.23 32.30 -22.71
CA LEU A 33 -15.33 30.96 -22.12
C LEU A 33 -15.72 31.01 -20.64
N SER A 34 -16.77 30.28 -20.29
CA SER A 34 -17.10 29.97 -18.90
C SER A 34 -16.08 29.00 -18.30
N PHE A 35 -16.00 28.93 -16.96
CA PHE A 35 -15.11 27.97 -16.31
C PHE A 35 -15.49 26.52 -16.64
N TYR A 36 -16.78 26.23 -16.73
CA TYR A 36 -17.31 24.94 -17.18
C TYR A 36 -16.77 24.55 -18.57
N GLN A 37 -16.85 25.45 -19.55
CA GLN A 37 -16.33 25.21 -20.91
C GLN A 37 -14.81 25.01 -20.91
N LEU A 38 -14.09 25.84 -20.16
CA LEU A 38 -12.63 25.71 -20.02
C LEU A 38 -12.25 24.35 -19.41
N SER A 39 -12.98 23.92 -18.37
CA SER A 39 -12.77 22.64 -17.69
C SER A 39 -13.06 21.45 -18.60
N MET A 40 -14.09 21.52 -19.45
CA MET A 40 -14.34 20.49 -20.46
C MET A 40 -13.21 20.40 -21.49
N ILE A 41 -12.68 21.53 -21.97
CA ILE A 41 -11.59 21.55 -22.96
C ILE A 41 -10.32 20.96 -22.35
N ILE A 42 -9.91 21.44 -21.17
CA ILE A 42 -8.69 20.99 -20.50
C ILE A 42 -8.86 19.53 -20.05
N GLY A 43 -9.91 19.24 -19.30
CA GLY A 43 -10.20 17.89 -18.78
C GLY A 43 -10.31 16.87 -19.90
N GLY A 44 -11.03 17.19 -20.98
CA GLY A 44 -11.16 16.33 -22.16
C GLY A 44 -9.84 16.10 -22.88
N SER A 45 -8.98 17.11 -22.99
CA SER A 45 -7.65 16.99 -23.61
C SER A 45 -6.74 16.04 -22.82
N PHE A 46 -6.67 16.20 -21.50
CA PHE A 46 -5.86 15.35 -20.62
C PHE A 46 -6.44 13.93 -20.51
N ALA A 47 -7.76 13.78 -20.43
CA ALA A 47 -8.43 12.47 -20.46
C ALA A 47 -8.17 11.73 -21.77
N ALA A 48 -8.31 12.41 -22.92
CA ALA A 48 -8.02 11.83 -24.24
C ALA A 48 -6.56 11.39 -24.35
N PHE A 49 -5.62 12.22 -23.88
CA PHE A 49 -4.20 11.86 -23.85
C PHE A 49 -3.96 10.59 -23.01
N ALA A 50 -4.48 10.53 -21.78
CA ALA A 50 -4.33 9.38 -20.91
C ALA A 50 -4.94 8.10 -21.54
N LEU A 51 -6.10 8.22 -22.19
CA LEU A 51 -6.76 7.11 -22.89
C LEU A 51 -5.97 6.60 -24.08
N ILE A 52 -5.38 7.49 -24.90
CA ILE A 52 -4.52 7.11 -26.02
C ILE A 52 -3.28 6.36 -25.52
N VAL A 53 -2.62 6.87 -24.47
CA VAL A 53 -1.46 6.21 -23.86
C VAL A 53 -1.83 4.84 -23.31
N MET A 54 -2.93 4.73 -22.56
CA MET A 54 -3.38 3.46 -22.00
C MET A 54 -3.80 2.45 -23.07
N PHE A 55 -4.48 2.91 -24.12
CA PHE A 55 -4.82 2.07 -25.27
C PHE A 55 -3.55 1.52 -25.94
N PHE A 56 -2.54 2.37 -26.17
CA PHE A 56 -1.25 1.94 -26.71
C PHE A 56 -0.59 0.88 -25.81
N ILE A 57 -0.51 1.10 -24.50
CA ILE A 57 0.10 0.14 -23.55
C ILE A 57 -0.63 -1.21 -23.59
N ASN A 58 -1.97 -1.19 -23.51
CA ASN A 58 -2.78 -2.40 -23.57
C ASN A 58 -2.64 -3.11 -24.91
N MET A 59 -2.59 -2.37 -26.01
CA MET A 59 -2.35 -2.94 -27.34
C MET A 59 -0.96 -3.57 -27.44
N MET A 60 0.07 -2.95 -26.85
CA MET A 60 1.42 -3.52 -26.84
C MET A 60 1.48 -4.82 -26.02
N HIS A 61 0.80 -4.90 -24.87
CA HIS A 61 0.66 -6.17 -24.13
C HIS A 61 -0.15 -7.21 -24.90
N ALA A 62 -1.24 -6.81 -25.58
CA ALA A 62 -2.09 -7.69 -26.36
C ALA A 62 -1.40 -8.29 -27.60
N THR A 63 -0.59 -7.50 -28.28
CA THR A 63 0.18 -7.89 -29.49
C THR A 63 1.49 -8.61 -29.16
N HIS A 64 1.94 -8.55 -27.90
CA HIS A 64 3.11 -9.28 -27.41
C HIS A 64 2.75 -10.19 -26.23
N LEU A 65 1.55 -10.80 -26.29
CA LEU A 65 1.05 -11.67 -25.24
C LEU A 65 1.80 -13.00 -25.26
N SER A 66 2.84 -13.13 -24.45
CA SER A 66 3.63 -14.37 -24.28
C SER A 66 3.35 -15.05 -22.94
N ASN A 67 2.92 -14.28 -21.93
CA ASN A 67 2.48 -14.79 -20.63
C ASN A 67 1.08 -14.24 -20.27
N PRO A 68 0.00 -14.92 -20.68
CA PRO A 68 -1.36 -14.48 -20.41
C PRO A 68 -1.70 -14.35 -18.92
N SER A 69 -1.10 -15.16 -18.05
CA SER A 69 -1.45 -15.19 -16.63
C SER A 69 -1.06 -13.89 -15.92
N GLU A 70 0.04 -13.28 -16.36
CA GLU A 70 0.52 -11.98 -15.86
C GLU A 70 -0.02 -10.80 -16.68
N GLN A 71 0.17 -10.83 -18.01
CA GLN A 71 -0.09 -9.67 -18.87
C GLN A 71 -1.57 -9.28 -18.91
N VAL A 72 -2.50 -10.24 -18.88
CA VAL A 72 -3.93 -9.94 -18.82
C VAL A 72 -4.30 -9.22 -17.52
N LYS A 73 -3.68 -9.59 -16.40
CA LYS A 73 -3.90 -8.91 -15.10
C LYS A 73 -3.28 -7.52 -15.11
N ILE A 74 -2.11 -7.34 -15.73
CA ILE A 74 -1.49 -6.02 -15.93
C ILE A 74 -2.44 -5.11 -16.74
N MET A 75 -2.99 -5.62 -17.85
CA MET A 75 -3.96 -4.89 -18.66
C MET A 75 -5.20 -4.49 -17.84
N ARG A 76 -5.74 -5.41 -17.02
CA ARG A 76 -6.86 -5.12 -16.09
C ARG A 76 -6.51 -4.06 -15.04
N ILE A 77 -5.29 -4.07 -14.48
CA ILE A 77 -4.85 -3.00 -13.55
C ILE A 77 -4.82 -1.66 -14.30
N GLY A 78 -4.34 -1.65 -15.55
CA GLY A 78 -4.32 -0.46 -16.40
C GLY A 78 -5.71 0.14 -16.68
N THR A 79 -6.76 -0.69 -16.75
CA THR A 79 -8.13 -0.17 -16.96
C THR A 79 -8.60 0.78 -15.86
N LEU A 80 -7.97 0.77 -14.68
CA LEU A 80 -8.26 1.74 -13.62
C LEU A 80 -8.00 3.18 -14.08
N ILE A 81 -6.85 3.44 -14.70
CA ILE A 81 -6.48 4.78 -15.18
C ILE A 81 -7.48 5.24 -16.24
N SER A 82 -7.83 4.36 -17.17
CA SER A 82 -8.85 4.66 -18.19
C SER A 82 -10.22 4.96 -17.58
N ALA A 83 -10.62 4.22 -16.54
CA ALA A 83 -11.89 4.46 -15.85
C ALA A 83 -11.91 5.83 -15.16
N PHE A 84 -10.83 6.21 -14.45
CA PHE A 84 -10.70 7.55 -13.86
C PHE A 84 -10.75 8.64 -14.92
N SER A 85 -10.02 8.51 -16.04
CA SER A 85 -10.06 9.50 -17.12
C SER A 85 -11.46 9.68 -17.73
N ILE A 86 -12.18 8.58 -17.96
CA ILE A 86 -13.52 8.63 -18.58
C ILE A 86 -14.54 9.15 -17.58
N ILE A 87 -14.64 8.57 -16.39
CA ILE A 87 -15.68 8.90 -15.43
C ILE A 87 -15.50 10.33 -14.92
N SER A 88 -14.28 10.74 -14.58
CA SER A 88 -14.07 12.12 -14.13
C SER A 88 -14.38 13.13 -15.23
N PHE A 89 -14.03 12.85 -16.49
CA PHE A 89 -14.43 13.71 -17.60
C PHE A 89 -15.96 13.75 -17.78
N LEU A 90 -16.65 12.63 -17.65
CA LEU A 90 -18.12 12.59 -17.68
C LEU A 90 -18.74 13.38 -16.52
N CYS A 91 -18.17 13.33 -15.32
CA CYS A 91 -18.62 14.14 -14.19
C CYS A 91 -18.43 15.64 -14.45
N ILE A 92 -17.39 16.05 -15.19
CA ILE A 92 -17.24 17.43 -15.65
C ILE A 92 -18.34 17.78 -16.65
N CYS A 93 -18.60 16.94 -17.67
CA CYS A 93 -19.62 17.20 -18.69
C CYS A 93 -21.06 17.14 -18.16
N PHE A 94 -21.31 16.38 -17.11
CA PHE A 94 -22.64 16.12 -16.57
C PHE A 94 -22.63 16.19 -15.04
N PRO A 95 -22.46 17.38 -14.43
CA PRO A 95 -22.33 17.53 -12.99
C PRO A 95 -23.56 17.01 -12.23
N ASP A 96 -24.76 17.18 -12.78
CA ASP A 96 -26.01 16.62 -12.22
C ASP A 96 -25.99 15.09 -12.10
N ALA A 97 -25.27 14.42 -13.01
CA ALA A 97 -25.17 12.97 -13.03
C ALA A 97 -23.99 12.45 -12.21
N ALA A 98 -23.08 13.31 -11.75
CA ALA A 98 -21.84 12.90 -11.08
C ALA A 98 -22.10 12.00 -9.87
N VAL A 99 -23.12 12.33 -9.06
CA VAL A 99 -23.54 11.52 -7.90
C VAL A 99 -23.89 10.06 -8.25
N TYR A 100 -24.33 9.80 -9.49
CA TYR A 100 -24.70 8.46 -9.96
C TYR A 100 -23.55 7.71 -10.64
N ILE A 101 -22.55 8.44 -11.14
CA ILE A 101 -21.47 7.91 -11.98
C ILE A 101 -20.20 7.71 -11.16
N GLU A 102 -19.83 8.68 -10.32
CA GLU A 102 -18.59 8.68 -9.54
C GLU A 102 -18.42 7.45 -8.63
N PRO A 103 -19.45 6.93 -7.92
CA PRO A 103 -19.29 5.76 -7.05
C PRO A 103 -18.75 4.52 -7.78
N TRP A 104 -18.99 4.40 -9.09
CA TRP A 104 -18.51 3.27 -9.89
C TRP A 104 -16.99 3.22 -10.02
N LEU A 105 -16.27 4.32 -9.78
CA LEU A 105 -14.81 4.31 -9.72
C LEU A 105 -14.27 3.35 -8.65
N HIS A 106 -14.97 3.23 -7.51
CA HIS A 106 -14.60 2.28 -6.47
C HIS A 106 -14.72 0.82 -6.92
N VAL A 107 -15.62 0.53 -7.86
CA VAL A 107 -15.75 -0.82 -8.45
C VAL A 107 -14.51 -1.16 -9.28
N TYR A 108 -14.09 -0.23 -10.15
CA TYR A 108 -12.86 -0.38 -10.92
C TYR A 108 -11.63 -0.51 -10.02
N GLU A 109 -11.55 0.29 -8.96
CA GLU A 109 -10.47 0.24 -7.98
C GLU A 109 -10.40 -1.14 -7.31
N GLY A 110 -11.54 -1.71 -6.92
CA GLY A 110 -11.59 -3.06 -6.34
C GLY A 110 -11.15 -4.14 -7.31
N PHE A 111 -11.62 -4.09 -8.56
CA PHE A 111 -11.18 -5.06 -9.57
C PHE A 111 -9.69 -4.94 -9.91
N ALA A 112 -9.14 -3.72 -9.93
CA ALA A 112 -7.72 -3.48 -10.12
C ALA A 112 -6.90 -4.02 -8.94
N LEU A 113 -7.34 -3.79 -7.70
CA LEU A 113 -6.73 -4.33 -6.49
C LEU A 113 -6.74 -5.86 -6.47
N GLY A 114 -7.87 -6.48 -6.85
CA GLY A 114 -7.98 -7.93 -7.00
C GLY A 114 -7.06 -8.47 -8.10
N SER A 115 -6.96 -7.79 -9.24
CA SER A 115 -6.06 -8.17 -10.34
C SER A 115 -4.59 -8.07 -9.93
N PHE A 116 -4.21 -7.02 -9.20
CA PHE A 116 -2.87 -6.87 -8.64
C PHE A 116 -2.55 -7.98 -7.64
N PHE A 117 -3.50 -8.33 -6.76
CA PHE A 117 -3.34 -9.45 -5.85
C PHE A 117 -3.10 -10.78 -6.58
N LEU A 118 -3.91 -11.09 -7.60
CA LEU A 118 -3.75 -12.29 -8.42
C LEU A 118 -2.43 -12.28 -9.21
N LEU A 119 -1.93 -11.10 -9.57
CA LEU A 119 -0.63 -10.95 -10.21
C LEU A 119 0.51 -11.29 -9.25
N LEU A 120 0.43 -10.85 -7.99
CA LEU A 120 1.41 -11.26 -6.96
C LEU A 120 1.40 -12.76 -6.72
N CYS A 121 0.22 -13.40 -6.76
CA CYS A 121 0.10 -14.84 -6.62
C CYS A 121 0.79 -15.58 -7.78
N ASP A 122 0.58 -15.14 -9.02
CA ASP A 122 1.19 -15.76 -10.20
C ASP A 122 2.71 -15.58 -10.27
N TYR A 123 3.23 -14.44 -9.80
CA TYR A 123 4.68 -14.27 -9.71
C TYR A 123 5.34 -15.26 -8.75
N VAL A 124 4.59 -15.79 -7.77
CA VAL A 124 5.06 -16.84 -6.87
C VAL A 124 4.91 -18.21 -7.53
N SER A 125 3.68 -18.57 -7.91
CA SER A 125 3.39 -19.79 -8.66
C SER A 125 2.05 -19.65 -9.38
N PRO A 126 1.93 -20.11 -10.64
CA PRO A 126 0.65 -20.12 -11.36
C PRO A 126 -0.33 -21.19 -10.83
N ASN A 127 0.12 -22.20 -10.10
CA ASN A 127 -0.71 -23.31 -9.62
C ASN A 127 -1.16 -23.09 -8.15
N ARG A 128 -2.45 -23.28 -7.89
CA ARG A 128 -3.04 -23.07 -6.56
C ARG A 128 -2.52 -24.05 -5.50
N ASP A 129 -2.30 -25.31 -5.82
CA ASP A 129 -1.83 -26.28 -4.84
C ASP A 129 -0.40 -25.97 -4.40
N GLN A 130 0.43 -25.50 -5.35
CA GLN A 130 1.76 -25.00 -5.05
C GLN A 130 1.73 -23.71 -4.24
N GLN A 131 0.78 -22.79 -4.49
CA GLN A 131 0.58 -21.60 -3.66
C GLN A 131 0.25 -21.99 -2.21
N ASP A 132 -0.65 -22.96 -2.00
CA ASP A 132 -1.02 -23.43 -0.66
C ASP A 132 0.21 -23.99 0.08
N VAL A 133 1.03 -24.82 -0.59
CA VAL A 133 2.28 -25.35 -0.03
C VAL A 133 3.31 -24.23 0.22
N PHE A 134 3.45 -23.29 -0.71
CA PHE A 134 4.36 -22.15 -0.56
C PHE A 134 3.99 -21.29 0.66
N PHE A 135 2.72 -20.93 0.83
CA PHE A 135 2.29 -20.15 1.99
C PHE A 135 2.37 -20.96 3.28
N ALA A 136 2.07 -22.27 3.25
CA ALA A 136 2.24 -23.15 4.40
C ALA A 136 3.68 -23.17 4.93
N THR A 137 4.67 -23.17 4.03
CA THR A 137 6.09 -23.18 4.39
C THR A 137 6.62 -21.80 4.82
N LYS A 138 6.05 -20.72 4.28
CA LYS A 138 6.48 -19.34 4.61
C LYS A 138 6.07 -18.86 6.00
N LYS A 139 4.97 -19.39 6.56
CA LYS A 139 4.43 -18.91 7.84
C LYS A 139 3.61 -19.98 8.56
N LYS A 140 3.68 -20.02 9.89
CA LYS A 140 2.73 -20.78 10.72
C LYS A 140 1.29 -20.38 10.41
N ASN A 141 0.42 -21.35 10.18
CA ASN A 141 -0.96 -21.16 9.69
C ASN A 141 -1.03 -20.39 8.36
N GLY A 142 -0.01 -20.52 7.51
CA GLY A 142 0.13 -19.75 6.27
C GLY A 142 -1.02 -19.92 5.28
N ILE A 143 -1.58 -21.12 5.14
CA ILE A 143 -2.79 -21.36 4.31
C ILE A 143 -3.98 -20.56 4.83
N LYS A 144 -4.25 -20.62 6.14
CA LYS A 144 -5.35 -19.85 6.76
C LYS A 144 -5.12 -18.36 6.57
N TRP A 145 -3.89 -17.89 6.81
CA TRP A 145 -3.51 -16.50 6.63
C TRP A 145 -3.70 -16.03 5.18
N PHE A 146 -3.27 -16.83 4.20
CA PHE A 146 -3.43 -16.57 2.77
C PHE A 146 -4.91 -16.49 2.38
N LYS A 147 -5.72 -17.50 2.76
CA LYS A 147 -7.18 -17.51 2.54
C LYS A 147 -7.86 -16.30 3.19
N THR A 148 -7.45 -15.88 4.38
CA THR A 148 -7.96 -14.65 5.01
C THR A 148 -7.61 -13.42 4.18
N ARG A 149 -6.37 -13.25 3.70
CA ARG A 149 -6.00 -12.11 2.85
C ARG A 149 -6.79 -12.09 1.55
N TRP A 150 -7.00 -13.27 0.94
CA TRP A 150 -7.84 -13.43 -0.25
C TRP A 150 -9.25 -12.86 -0.02
N ILE A 151 -9.93 -13.29 1.04
CA ILE A 151 -11.29 -12.82 1.38
C ILE A 151 -11.29 -11.30 1.61
N MET A 152 -10.33 -10.79 2.38
CA MET A 152 -10.26 -9.36 2.73
C MET A 152 -9.99 -8.44 1.53
N ILE A 153 -9.39 -8.96 0.46
CA ILE A 153 -9.13 -8.24 -0.79
C ILE A 153 -10.37 -8.30 -1.70
N PHE A 154 -10.95 -9.49 -1.90
CA PHE A 154 -12.08 -9.68 -2.83
C PHE A 154 -13.44 -9.24 -2.28
N GLN A 155 -13.54 -8.92 -0.99
CA GLN A 155 -14.74 -8.28 -0.44
C GLN A 155 -14.96 -6.86 -1.00
N MET A 156 -13.90 -6.10 -1.32
CA MET A 156 -14.06 -4.71 -1.75
C MET A 156 -14.76 -4.54 -3.09
N PRO A 157 -14.46 -5.28 -4.17
CA PRO A 157 -15.28 -5.25 -5.39
C PRO A 157 -16.78 -5.45 -5.12
N VAL A 158 -17.12 -6.38 -4.21
CA VAL A 158 -18.52 -6.69 -3.87
C VAL A 158 -19.15 -5.54 -3.10
N ILE A 159 -18.46 -5.00 -2.09
CA ILE A 159 -18.93 -3.85 -1.33
C ILE A 159 -19.05 -2.61 -2.22
N ALA A 160 -18.09 -2.36 -3.10
CA ALA A 160 -18.10 -1.22 -4.00
C ALA A 160 -19.30 -1.24 -4.94
N VAL A 161 -19.65 -2.42 -5.51
CA VAL A 161 -20.87 -2.56 -6.31
C VAL A 161 -22.11 -2.30 -5.46
N GLY A 162 -22.18 -2.87 -4.25
CA GLY A 162 -23.29 -2.65 -3.32
C GLY A 162 -23.47 -1.17 -2.94
N VAL A 163 -22.37 -0.49 -2.62
CA VAL A 163 -22.35 0.94 -2.27
C VAL A 163 -22.73 1.80 -3.47
N SER A 164 -22.25 1.49 -4.67
CA SER A 164 -22.59 2.23 -5.90
C SER A 164 -24.08 2.14 -6.20
N LEU A 165 -24.64 0.92 -6.14
CA LEU A 165 -26.08 0.71 -6.32
C LEU A 165 -26.90 1.38 -5.23
N ALA A 166 -26.49 1.24 -3.96
CA ALA A 166 -27.18 1.88 -2.84
C ALA A 166 -27.14 3.41 -2.94
N THR A 167 -26.03 4.00 -3.39
CA THR A 167 -25.92 5.45 -3.65
C THR A 167 -26.95 5.87 -4.69
N ASN A 168 -27.00 5.18 -5.83
CA ASN A 168 -27.93 5.51 -6.91
C ASN A 168 -29.41 5.38 -6.47
N ILE A 169 -29.74 4.31 -5.74
CA ILE A 169 -31.09 4.07 -5.22
C ILE A 169 -31.48 5.13 -4.19
N THR A 170 -30.60 5.41 -3.22
CA THR A 170 -30.89 6.37 -2.15
C THR A 170 -30.93 7.81 -2.65
N GLN A 171 -30.14 8.14 -3.68
CA GLN A 171 -30.22 9.41 -4.39
C GLN A 171 -31.55 9.55 -5.12
N ALA A 172 -31.98 8.53 -5.88
CA ALA A 172 -33.28 8.55 -6.55
C ALA A 172 -34.46 8.64 -5.55
N ALA A 173 -34.30 8.11 -4.34
CA ALA A 173 -35.29 8.21 -3.27
C ALA A 173 -35.26 9.54 -2.48
N GLY A 174 -34.30 10.43 -2.74
CA GLY A 174 -34.13 11.69 -2.00
C GLY A 174 -33.68 11.52 -0.54
N ILE A 175 -33.02 10.39 -0.23
CA ILE A 175 -32.48 10.03 1.10
C ILE A 175 -30.95 10.16 1.14
N PHE A 176 -30.30 10.17 -0.02
CA PHE A 176 -28.91 10.54 -0.14
C PHE A 176 -28.77 12.07 -0.17
N CYS A 177 -27.72 12.57 0.46
CA CYS A 177 -27.34 13.98 0.42
C CYS A 177 -25.82 14.04 0.33
N GLN A 178 -25.30 14.41 -0.83
CA GLN A 178 -23.85 14.44 -1.10
C GLN A 178 -23.11 15.42 -0.18
N GLU A 179 -23.78 16.54 0.12
CA GLU A 179 -23.22 17.69 0.83
C GLU A 179 -23.35 17.60 2.35
N SER A 180 -24.06 16.58 2.84
CA SER A 180 -24.26 16.40 4.27
C SER A 180 -23.78 15.04 4.74
N ASN A 181 -23.04 15.09 5.83
CA ASN A 181 -22.57 13.92 6.57
C ASN A 181 -23.39 13.66 7.83
N ASP A 182 -24.58 14.27 7.90
CA ASP A 182 -25.47 14.07 9.02
C ASP A 182 -25.99 12.62 9.04
N ARG A 183 -26.23 12.11 10.25
CA ARG A 183 -26.74 10.77 10.54
C ARG A 183 -28.11 10.51 9.92
N HIS A 184 -28.82 11.57 9.52
CA HIS A 184 -30.09 11.47 8.83
C HIS A 184 -29.95 10.99 7.38
N PHE A 185 -28.80 11.18 6.71
CA PHE A 185 -28.65 10.86 5.28
C PHE A 185 -27.86 9.57 5.04
N ALA A 186 -28.15 8.88 3.93
CA ALA A 186 -27.46 7.64 3.56
C ALA A 186 -25.95 7.82 3.29
N ASN A 187 -25.54 9.03 2.90
CA ASN A 187 -24.18 9.36 2.48
C ASN A 187 -23.10 8.96 3.52
N ILE A 188 -23.27 9.33 4.79
CA ILE A 188 -22.28 9.04 5.84
C ILE A 188 -22.09 7.54 6.06
N TYR A 189 -23.17 6.75 6.02
CA TYR A 189 -23.11 5.30 6.20
C TYR A 189 -22.42 4.60 5.02
N LEU A 190 -22.80 4.96 3.79
CA LEU A 190 -22.22 4.40 2.58
C LEU A 190 -20.73 4.73 2.48
N ARG A 191 -20.34 5.96 2.83
CA ARG A 191 -18.94 6.38 2.86
C ARG A 191 -18.14 5.61 3.92
N ILE A 192 -18.68 5.42 5.13
CA ILE A 192 -18.00 4.65 6.19
C ILE A 192 -17.80 3.19 5.75
N ILE A 193 -18.83 2.55 5.20
CA ILE A 193 -18.76 1.16 4.72
C ILE A 193 -17.67 1.02 3.65
N MET A 194 -17.67 1.92 2.66
CA MET A 194 -16.67 1.91 1.58
C MET A 194 -15.25 2.17 2.12
N SER A 195 -15.10 3.12 3.04
CA SER A 195 -13.81 3.47 3.65
C SER A 195 -13.22 2.30 4.43
N ILE A 196 -14.03 1.63 5.26
CA ILE A 196 -13.59 0.44 6.01
C ILE A 196 -13.18 -0.67 5.04
N SER A 197 -13.98 -0.91 4.01
CA SER A 197 -13.71 -1.93 2.99
C SER A 197 -12.39 -1.68 2.26
N LEU A 198 -12.15 -0.43 1.85
CA LEU A 198 -10.91 -0.02 1.20
C LEU A 198 -9.70 -0.23 2.13
N VAL A 199 -9.76 0.26 3.36
CA VAL A 199 -8.67 0.14 4.35
C VAL A 199 -8.32 -1.33 4.61
N VAL A 200 -9.33 -2.18 4.84
CA VAL A 200 -9.14 -3.62 5.08
C VAL A 200 -8.45 -4.30 3.89
N SER A 201 -8.84 -3.95 2.67
CA SER A 201 -8.28 -4.53 1.43
C SER A 201 -6.85 -4.07 1.19
N VAL A 202 -6.60 -2.77 1.32
CA VAL A 202 -5.27 -2.17 1.17
C VAL A 202 -4.31 -2.75 2.21
N LEU A 203 -4.69 -2.81 3.49
CA LEU A 203 -3.84 -3.41 4.52
C LEU A 203 -3.55 -4.89 4.23
N SER A 204 -4.50 -5.63 3.68
CA SER A 204 -4.34 -7.04 3.32
C SER A 204 -3.36 -7.25 2.17
N ILE A 205 -3.46 -6.44 1.11
CA ILE A 205 -2.51 -6.51 -0.01
C ILE A 205 -1.12 -6.03 0.40
N LEU A 206 -1.02 -5.04 1.29
CA LEU A 206 0.26 -4.60 1.85
C LEU A 206 0.93 -5.69 2.68
N GLN A 207 0.17 -6.39 3.52
CA GLN A 207 0.70 -7.51 4.29
C GLN A 207 1.17 -8.65 3.37
N MET A 208 0.41 -8.95 2.31
CA MET A 208 0.81 -9.90 1.28
C MET A 208 2.12 -9.48 0.61
N TYR A 209 2.17 -8.24 0.16
CA TYR A 209 3.35 -7.66 -0.45
C TYR A 209 4.58 -7.73 0.47
N MET A 210 4.43 -7.35 1.74
CA MET A 210 5.53 -7.32 2.69
C MET A 210 6.10 -8.71 2.99
N LEU A 211 5.26 -9.75 2.92
CA LEU A 211 5.69 -11.15 3.02
C LEU A 211 6.48 -11.56 1.78
N LEU A 212 5.99 -11.20 0.58
CA LEU A 212 6.54 -11.66 -0.70
C LEU A 212 7.66 -10.78 -1.26
N LYS A 213 7.91 -9.58 -0.71
CA LYS A 213 8.83 -8.59 -1.31
C LYS A 213 10.23 -9.12 -1.64
N LYS A 214 10.74 -10.06 -0.84
CA LYS A 214 12.06 -10.67 -1.05
C LYS A 214 12.01 -11.68 -2.20
N ASP A 215 10.97 -12.49 -2.24
CA ASP A 215 10.75 -13.51 -3.27
C ASP A 215 10.44 -12.86 -4.63
N LEU A 216 9.82 -11.68 -4.61
CA LEU A 216 9.44 -10.93 -5.80
C LEU A 216 10.49 -9.92 -6.27
N ALA A 217 11.66 -9.83 -5.63
CA ALA A 217 12.64 -8.76 -5.88
C ALA A 217 13.03 -8.63 -7.37
N HIS A 218 13.03 -9.73 -8.12
CA HIS A 218 13.34 -9.76 -9.54
C HIS A 218 12.29 -9.06 -10.42
N HIS A 219 11.04 -8.93 -9.96
CA HIS A 219 9.93 -8.33 -10.72
C HIS A 219 9.72 -6.83 -10.44
N ASN A 220 10.69 -6.15 -9.81
CA ASN A 220 10.58 -4.75 -9.37
C ASN A 220 9.25 -4.44 -8.66
N PRO A 221 8.90 -5.19 -7.60
CA PRO A 221 7.54 -5.25 -7.10
C PRO A 221 7.16 -3.95 -6.37
N MET A 222 8.14 -3.19 -5.86
CA MET A 222 7.93 -1.85 -5.31
C MET A 222 7.41 -0.87 -6.38
N LEU A 223 8.01 -0.88 -7.57
CA LEU A 223 7.63 0.04 -8.64
C LEU A 223 6.19 -0.25 -9.11
N LYS A 224 5.87 -1.54 -9.27
CA LYS A 224 4.53 -2.02 -9.65
C LYS A 224 3.48 -1.68 -8.60
N LEU A 225 3.78 -1.88 -7.32
CA LEU A 225 2.90 -1.50 -6.20
C LEU A 225 2.70 0.01 -6.14
N THR A 226 3.77 0.79 -6.34
CA THR A 226 3.72 2.25 -6.35
C THR A 226 2.83 2.77 -7.49
N ALA A 227 2.89 2.18 -8.69
CA ALA A 227 2.01 2.57 -9.80
C ALA A 227 0.53 2.36 -9.51
N PHE A 228 0.16 1.29 -8.81
CA PHE A 228 -1.22 1.12 -8.35
C PHE A 228 -1.58 2.11 -7.23
N LYS A 229 -0.69 2.27 -6.25
CA LYS A 229 -0.94 3.09 -5.05
C LYS A 229 -1.00 4.58 -5.28
N ILE A 230 -0.20 5.11 -6.21
CA ILE A 230 -0.18 6.56 -6.45
C ILE A 230 -1.54 7.02 -6.95
N VAL A 231 -2.19 6.24 -7.84
CA VAL A 231 -3.53 6.56 -8.34
C VAL A 231 -4.53 6.70 -7.19
N VAL A 232 -4.62 5.68 -6.32
CA VAL A 232 -5.55 5.66 -5.17
C VAL A 232 -5.15 6.68 -4.09
N GLY A 233 -3.85 6.86 -3.88
CA GLY A 233 -3.32 7.75 -2.85
C GLY A 233 -3.52 9.22 -3.17
N LEU A 234 -3.34 9.61 -4.44
CA LEU A 234 -3.55 10.99 -4.88
C LEU A 234 -5.02 11.39 -4.80
N THR A 235 -5.93 10.56 -5.29
CA THR A 235 -7.38 10.85 -5.21
C THR A 235 -7.87 10.93 -3.77
N PHE A 236 -7.33 10.10 -2.87
CA PHE A 236 -7.61 10.19 -1.43
C PHE A 236 -7.12 11.51 -0.82
N ILE A 237 -5.86 11.88 -1.06
CA ILE A 237 -5.28 13.14 -0.56
C ILE A 237 -6.05 14.33 -1.12
N GLN A 238 -6.37 14.29 -2.41
CA GLN A 238 -7.18 15.28 -3.09
C GLN A 238 -8.54 15.46 -2.42
N GLY A 239 -9.23 14.36 -2.04
CA GLY A 239 -10.48 14.42 -1.29
C GLY A 239 -10.36 15.14 0.06
N ILE A 240 -9.27 14.90 0.80
CA ILE A 240 -8.99 15.63 2.06
C ILE A 240 -8.76 17.12 1.77
N ILE A 241 -7.94 17.44 0.77
CA ILE A 241 -7.62 18.82 0.41
C ILE A 241 -8.90 19.59 0.07
N PHE A 242 -9.76 19.06 -0.79
CA PHE A 242 -11.01 19.74 -1.14
C PHE A 242 -11.99 19.84 0.03
N THR A 243 -12.04 18.84 0.90
CA THR A 243 -12.83 18.94 2.15
C THR A 243 -12.36 20.12 2.98
N VAL A 244 -11.05 20.25 3.23
CA VAL A 244 -10.48 21.35 4.00
C VAL A 244 -10.67 22.70 3.31
N LEU A 245 -10.45 22.78 1.99
CA LEU A 245 -10.60 24.03 1.23
C LEU A 245 -12.03 24.55 1.24
N ASN A 246 -13.01 23.65 1.17
CA ASN A 246 -14.43 23.99 1.26
C ASN A 246 -14.82 24.42 2.69
N ASP A 247 -14.36 23.68 3.71
CA ASP A 247 -14.65 24.01 5.12
C ASP A 247 -14.09 25.38 5.53
N GLN A 248 -12.88 25.72 5.05
CA GLN A 248 -12.25 27.02 5.30
C GLN A 248 -12.80 28.15 4.41
N ASN A 249 -13.82 27.89 3.59
CA ASN A 249 -14.41 28.85 2.64
C ASN A 249 -13.38 29.50 1.69
N VAL A 250 -12.26 28.82 1.43
CA VAL A 250 -11.22 29.29 0.50
C VAL A 250 -11.71 29.15 -0.94
N LEU A 251 -12.37 28.03 -1.23
CA LEU A 251 -12.96 27.73 -2.53
C LEU A 251 -14.48 27.98 -2.43
N LYS A 252 -14.91 29.16 -2.89
CA LYS A 252 -16.31 29.61 -2.83
C LYS A 252 -16.84 29.92 -4.22
N THR A 253 -18.15 29.79 -4.37
CA THR A 253 -18.86 30.26 -5.56
C THR A 253 -18.66 31.76 -5.75
N SER A 254 -18.51 32.19 -7.00
CA SER A 254 -18.36 33.59 -7.41
C SER A 254 -19.15 33.82 -8.69
N ASP A 255 -19.20 35.07 -9.17
CA ASP A 255 -19.79 35.39 -10.47
C ASP A 255 -19.19 34.57 -11.62
N THR A 256 -17.98 34.01 -11.45
CA THR A 256 -17.25 33.22 -12.45
C THR A 256 -17.19 31.72 -12.15
N LEU A 257 -17.56 31.27 -10.94
CA LEU A 257 -17.50 29.88 -10.50
C LEU A 257 -18.83 29.45 -9.88
N THR A 258 -19.49 28.49 -10.52
CA THR A 258 -20.73 27.90 -10.04
C THR A 258 -20.48 26.90 -8.90
N TYR A 259 -21.55 26.50 -8.25
CA TYR A 259 -21.49 25.43 -7.25
C TYR A 259 -20.98 24.11 -7.85
N ALA A 260 -21.47 23.77 -9.05
CA ALA A 260 -21.02 22.60 -9.80
C ALA A 260 -19.52 22.66 -10.11
N ASP A 261 -19.00 23.83 -10.46
CA ASP A 261 -17.56 24.02 -10.73
C ASP A 261 -16.71 23.74 -9.49
N VAL A 262 -17.11 24.26 -8.33
CA VAL A 262 -16.37 24.15 -7.07
C VAL A 262 -16.38 22.71 -6.53
N HIS A 263 -17.55 22.07 -6.52
CA HIS A 263 -17.74 20.78 -5.85
C HIS A 263 -17.59 19.56 -6.76
N VAL A 264 -17.75 19.71 -8.08
CA VAL A 264 -17.65 18.62 -9.06
C VAL A 264 -16.58 18.88 -10.11
N GLY A 265 -16.61 20.05 -10.74
CA GLY A 265 -15.76 20.41 -11.88
C GLY A 265 -14.27 20.40 -11.54
N ILE A 266 -13.85 21.23 -10.57
CA ILE A 266 -12.45 21.38 -10.17
C ILE A 266 -11.84 20.05 -9.67
N PRO A 267 -12.46 19.30 -8.75
CA PRO A 267 -11.93 18.01 -8.32
C PRO A 267 -11.74 17.03 -9.49
N ASN A 268 -12.75 16.89 -10.37
CA ASN A 268 -12.64 15.97 -11.50
C ASN A 268 -11.65 16.45 -12.57
N LEU A 269 -11.49 17.77 -12.74
CA LEU A 269 -10.48 18.35 -13.63
C LEU A 269 -9.07 18.01 -13.16
N VAL A 270 -8.80 18.12 -11.86
CA VAL A 270 -7.50 17.72 -11.27
C VAL A 270 -7.23 16.24 -11.54
N ILE A 271 -8.22 15.36 -11.34
CA ILE A 271 -8.07 13.93 -11.64
C ILE A 271 -7.73 13.70 -13.12
N CYS A 272 -8.43 14.39 -14.05
CA CYS A 272 -8.13 14.27 -15.48
C CYS A 272 -6.68 14.66 -15.79
N ILE A 273 -6.20 15.76 -15.20
CA ILE A 273 -4.82 16.24 -15.35
C ILE A 273 -3.82 15.24 -14.77
N GLU A 274 -4.09 14.65 -13.60
CA GLU A 274 -3.23 13.66 -12.94
C GLU A 274 -3.13 12.34 -13.70
N MET A 275 -4.21 11.89 -14.35
CA MET A 275 -4.20 10.62 -15.09
C MET A 275 -3.24 10.64 -16.28
N ALA A 276 -2.92 11.80 -16.86
CA ALA A 276 -1.96 11.91 -17.95
C ALA A 276 -0.53 11.50 -17.56
N PRO A 277 0.16 12.13 -16.59
CA PRO A 277 1.47 11.67 -16.14
C PRO A 277 1.41 10.27 -15.52
N LEU A 278 0.31 9.88 -14.88
CA LEU A 278 0.16 8.52 -14.32
C LEU A 278 0.09 7.45 -15.42
N SER A 279 -0.55 7.73 -16.56
CA SER A 279 -0.55 6.80 -17.71
C SER A 279 0.86 6.56 -18.26
N LEU A 280 1.71 7.61 -18.30
CA LEU A 280 3.12 7.49 -18.67
C LEU A 280 3.92 6.71 -17.61
N PHE A 281 3.68 6.98 -16.33
CA PHE A 281 4.29 6.23 -15.25
C PHE A 281 3.91 4.75 -15.27
N PHE A 282 2.65 4.44 -15.63
CA PHE A 282 2.18 3.06 -15.77
C PHE A 282 2.95 2.31 -16.86
N MET A 283 3.25 2.96 -17.99
CA MET A 283 4.10 2.39 -19.04
C MET A 283 5.49 1.99 -18.50
N PHE A 284 6.08 2.84 -17.66
CA PHE A 284 7.37 2.59 -17.03
C PHE A 284 7.31 1.49 -15.98
N ALA A 285 6.25 1.43 -15.19
CA ALA A 285 6.08 0.44 -14.12
C ALA A 285 5.73 -0.96 -14.65
N TYR A 286 5.01 -1.04 -15.78
CA TYR A 286 4.55 -2.28 -16.40
C TYR A 286 4.93 -2.37 -17.89
N PRO A 287 6.24 -2.40 -18.21
CA PRO A 287 6.70 -2.43 -19.59
C PRO A 287 6.35 -3.76 -20.25
N TRP A 288 5.80 -3.73 -21.47
CA TRP A 288 5.51 -4.94 -22.25
C TRP A 288 6.79 -5.59 -22.80
N SER A 289 7.88 -4.83 -22.91
CA SER A 289 9.13 -5.28 -23.54
C SER A 289 9.78 -6.47 -22.83
N VAL A 290 9.55 -6.64 -21.52
CA VAL A 290 10.04 -7.78 -20.74
C VAL A 290 9.46 -9.12 -21.23
N TYR A 291 8.32 -9.07 -21.93
CA TYR A 291 7.63 -10.23 -22.48
C TYR A 291 8.05 -10.59 -23.91
N LYS A 292 8.91 -9.77 -24.56
CA LYS A 292 9.41 -10.04 -25.93
C LYS A 292 10.49 -11.13 -25.99
N SER A 293 11.29 -11.27 -24.94
CA SER A 293 12.46 -12.16 -24.94
C SER A 293 12.26 -13.45 -24.13
N GLY A 294 11.03 -13.80 -23.74
CA GLY A 294 10.75 -14.93 -22.84
C GLY A 294 11.25 -14.76 -21.39
N HIS A 295 11.84 -13.61 -21.06
CA HIS A 295 12.42 -13.30 -19.74
C HIS A 295 11.38 -12.89 -18.68
N GLY A 296 10.09 -12.91 -19.01
CA GLY A 296 9.00 -12.59 -18.07
C GLY A 296 8.58 -13.74 -17.15
N ARG A 297 9.11 -14.96 -17.33
CA ARG A 297 8.70 -16.14 -16.55
C ARG A 297 9.53 -16.28 -15.26
N GLY A 298 8.87 -16.23 -14.10
CA GLY A 298 9.47 -16.65 -12.83
C GLY A 298 9.96 -18.11 -12.91
N SER A 299 11.01 -18.45 -12.16
CA SER A 299 11.74 -19.73 -12.30
C SER A 299 10.87 -21.00 -12.15
N PHE A 300 9.71 -20.90 -11.47
CA PHE A 300 8.77 -22.01 -11.28
C PHE A 300 7.86 -22.27 -12.48
N SER A 301 7.52 -21.23 -13.26
CA SER A 301 6.66 -21.37 -14.45
C SER A 301 7.32 -22.11 -15.62
N LYS A 302 8.63 -22.33 -15.56
CA LYS A 302 9.41 -23.11 -16.53
C LYS A 302 9.24 -24.63 -16.38
N LEU A 303 8.78 -25.12 -15.21
CA LEU A 303 8.70 -26.54 -14.92
C LEU A 303 7.38 -27.21 -15.37
N GLU A 304 6.34 -26.43 -15.70
CA GLU A 304 4.98 -26.98 -15.73
C GLU A 304 4.24 -26.86 -17.07
N GLN A 305 4.69 -26.03 -18.02
CA GLN A 305 4.06 -25.92 -19.35
C GLN A 305 4.70 -26.88 -20.37
N GLY A 306 4.56 -28.18 -20.12
CA GLY A 306 5.14 -29.26 -20.92
C GLY A 306 4.56 -29.46 -22.33
N ASN A 307 4.09 -28.42 -23.03
CA ASN A 307 3.71 -28.54 -24.45
C ASN A 307 3.58 -27.22 -25.26
N ILE A 308 3.90 -26.04 -24.70
CA ILE A 308 3.85 -24.77 -25.43
C ILE A 308 5.26 -24.20 -25.52
N PRO A 309 5.79 -23.92 -26.74
CA PRO A 309 7.12 -23.32 -26.90
C PRO A 309 7.24 -22.06 -26.05
N GLU A 310 8.33 -21.93 -25.29
CA GLU A 310 8.55 -20.75 -24.46
C GLU A 310 8.46 -19.46 -25.30
N GLY A 311 7.69 -18.48 -24.81
CA GLY A 311 7.55 -17.20 -25.50
C GLY A 311 6.64 -17.19 -26.73
N SER A 312 5.93 -18.27 -27.05
CA SER A 312 4.99 -18.27 -28.18
C SER A 312 3.86 -17.26 -27.95
N TYR A 313 3.54 -16.50 -29.00
CA TYR A 313 2.45 -15.53 -28.98
C TYR A 313 1.08 -16.19 -28.78
N GLN A 314 0.29 -15.69 -27.82
CA GLN A 314 -1.02 -16.23 -27.41
C GLN A 314 -2.14 -15.19 -27.50
N GLY A 315 -1.89 -14.00 -28.06
CA GLY A 315 -2.87 -12.92 -28.14
C GLY A 315 -3.92 -13.08 -29.25
N GLY A 316 -3.74 -14.06 -30.15
CA GLY A 316 -4.58 -14.24 -31.34
C GLY A 316 -4.43 -13.09 -32.35
N PRO A 317 -5.22 -13.08 -33.44
CA PRO A 317 -5.08 -12.05 -34.47
C PRO A 317 -5.26 -10.65 -33.85
N LEU A 318 -4.27 -9.76 -34.05
CA LEU A 318 -4.24 -8.39 -33.52
C LEU A 318 -4.43 -8.28 -31.99
N GLY A 319 -4.18 -9.35 -31.23
CA GLY A 319 -4.36 -9.33 -29.77
C GLY A 319 -5.82 -9.47 -29.31
N ILE A 320 -6.76 -9.82 -30.20
CA ILE A 320 -8.19 -9.92 -29.86
C ILE A 320 -8.44 -10.89 -28.70
N HIS A 321 -7.72 -12.01 -28.62
CA HIS A 321 -7.88 -12.96 -27.52
C HIS A 321 -7.41 -12.35 -26.20
N ALA A 322 -6.35 -11.53 -26.22
CA ALA A 322 -5.89 -10.81 -25.04
C ALA A 322 -6.94 -9.80 -24.53
N TRP A 323 -7.58 -9.05 -25.44
CA TRP A 323 -8.65 -8.12 -25.09
C TRP A 323 -9.88 -8.83 -24.53
N LEU A 324 -10.31 -9.93 -25.15
CA LEU A 324 -11.40 -10.76 -24.63
C LEU A 324 -11.05 -11.36 -23.26
N ALA A 325 -9.83 -11.84 -23.07
CA ALA A 325 -9.36 -12.34 -21.78
C ALA A 325 -9.31 -11.23 -20.72
N MET A 326 -8.89 -10.01 -21.08
CA MET A 326 -8.88 -8.85 -20.20
C MET A 326 -10.29 -8.51 -19.72
N LEU A 327 -11.26 -8.44 -20.65
CA LEU A 327 -12.65 -8.12 -20.35
C LEU A 327 -13.41 -9.27 -19.68
N ASN A 328 -12.94 -10.51 -19.81
CA ASN A 328 -13.55 -11.66 -19.18
C ASN A 328 -13.36 -11.61 -17.64
N PRO A 329 -14.42 -11.39 -16.85
CA PRO A 329 -14.31 -11.23 -15.42
C PRO A 329 -14.25 -12.57 -14.67
N SER A 330 -14.23 -13.72 -15.37
CA SER A 330 -14.40 -15.04 -14.76
C SER A 330 -13.37 -15.36 -13.68
N ASP A 331 -12.12 -14.89 -13.80
CA ASP A 331 -11.11 -15.10 -12.74
C ASP A 331 -11.48 -14.35 -11.47
N SER A 332 -11.92 -13.09 -11.61
CA SER A 332 -12.38 -12.26 -10.50
C SER A 332 -13.66 -12.83 -9.88
N PHE A 333 -14.61 -13.30 -10.68
CA PHE A 333 -15.82 -13.96 -10.18
C PHE A 333 -15.52 -15.29 -9.48
N LYS A 334 -14.68 -16.15 -10.07
CA LYS A 334 -14.22 -17.39 -9.41
C LYS A 334 -13.50 -17.08 -8.10
N ALA A 335 -12.71 -16.01 -8.07
CA ALA A 335 -12.02 -15.55 -6.88
C ALA A 335 -12.96 -15.02 -5.80
N ILE A 336 -14.05 -14.35 -6.17
CA ILE A 336 -15.10 -13.90 -5.24
C ILE A 336 -15.91 -15.10 -4.75
N LEU A 337 -16.30 -16.03 -5.64
CA LEU A 337 -17.06 -17.22 -5.29
C LEU A 337 -16.30 -18.20 -4.39
N PHE A 338 -14.97 -18.13 -4.37
CA PHE A 338 -14.13 -18.86 -3.42
C PHE A 338 -14.51 -18.56 -1.95
N ILE A 339 -15.03 -17.36 -1.65
CA ILE A 339 -15.52 -16.98 -0.31
C ILE A 339 -16.67 -17.90 0.14
N PHE A 340 -17.51 -18.34 -0.80
CA PHE A 340 -18.71 -19.14 -0.52
C PHE A 340 -18.50 -20.65 -0.66
N LYS A 341 -17.38 -21.07 -1.26
CA LYS A 341 -17.08 -22.50 -1.41
C LYS A 341 -16.60 -23.07 -0.07
N LYS A 342 -17.52 -23.72 0.65
CA LYS A 342 -17.19 -24.56 1.81
C LYS A 342 -16.18 -25.63 1.37
N ASP A 343 -15.02 -25.68 2.01
CA ASP A 343 -13.96 -26.65 1.72
C ASP A 343 -14.45 -28.03 2.21
N ASN A 344 -15.30 -28.71 1.43
CA ASN A 344 -15.71 -30.10 1.65
C ASN A 344 -14.60 -31.05 1.18
N ARG A 345 -13.34 -30.79 1.55
CA ARG A 345 -12.28 -31.79 1.41
C ARG A 345 -12.39 -32.75 2.59
N ASN A 346 -13.28 -33.73 2.47
CA ASN A 346 -13.07 -35.00 3.15
C ASN A 346 -11.69 -35.51 2.73
N GLY A 347 -10.90 -36.00 3.67
CA GLY A 347 -9.54 -36.51 3.45
C GLY A 347 -9.50 -37.68 2.48
N SER A 348 -9.63 -37.41 1.18
CA SER A 348 -9.14 -38.27 0.13
C SER A 348 -7.70 -37.84 -0.12
N THR A 349 -6.78 -38.60 0.46
CA THR A 349 -5.42 -38.77 -0.04
C THR A 349 -5.53 -39.28 -1.48
N THR A 350 -5.74 -38.37 -2.42
CA THR A 350 -5.24 -38.61 -3.77
C THR A 350 -3.74 -38.40 -3.65
N GLU A 351 -2.96 -39.48 -3.68
CA GLU A 351 -1.52 -39.39 -3.87
C GLU A 351 -1.27 -38.56 -5.12
N VAL A 352 -0.82 -37.32 -4.92
CA VAL A 352 -0.14 -36.59 -5.99
C VAL A 352 1.18 -37.33 -6.14
N ASN A 353 1.25 -38.20 -7.14
CA ASN A 353 2.50 -38.83 -7.55
C ASN A 353 3.52 -37.71 -7.80
N MET A 354 4.47 -37.55 -6.87
CA MET A 354 5.67 -36.74 -7.06
C MET A 354 6.62 -37.47 -8.03
N THR A 355 6.16 -37.82 -9.24
CA THR A 355 6.98 -38.52 -10.25
C THR A 355 7.89 -37.56 -11.02
N GLY A 356 8.39 -36.53 -10.35
CA GLY A 356 9.35 -35.58 -10.91
C GLY A 356 10.28 -34.94 -9.88
N TYR A 357 10.27 -35.42 -8.63
CA TYR A 357 11.20 -34.94 -7.60
C TYR A 357 12.24 -36.03 -7.32
N GLN A 358 13.26 -36.12 -8.16
CA GLN A 358 14.47 -36.86 -7.83
C GLN A 358 15.46 -35.89 -7.18
N SER A 359 15.91 -36.24 -5.97
CA SER A 359 16.90 -35.47 -5.19
C SER A 359 18.25 -35.25 -5.90
N ASN A 360 18.43 -35.88 -7.06
CA ASN A 360 19.68 -35.91 -7.82
C ASN A 360 19.56 -35.17 -9.17
N ASP A 361 18.49 -34.40 -9.40
CA ASP A 361 18.37 -33.61 -10.62
C ASP A 361 19.47 -32.52 -10.70
N PRO A 362 20.20 -32.39 -11.83
CA PRO A 362 21.33 -31.45 -11.96
C PRO A 362 20.95 -29.96 -11.84
N LEU A 363 19.65 -29.63 -11.76
CA LEU A 363 19.14 -28.26 -11.68
C LEU A 363 19.34 -27.58 -10.31
N VAL A 364 19.84 -28.32 -9.30
CA VAL A 364 20.18 -27.76 -7.98
C VAL A 364 21.64 -27.26 -7.91
N SER A 365 22.49 -27.50 -8.92
CA SER A 365 23.94 -27.25 -8.82
C SER A 365 24.55 -26.24 -9.81
N HIS A 366 23.75 -25.51 -10.61
CA HIS A 366 24.29 -24.41 -11.42
C HIS A 366 23.99 -23.03 -10.83
N PRO A 367 24.94 -22.41 -10.10
CA PRO A 367 24.87 -20.98 -9.83
C PRO A 367 24.92 -20.24 -11.18
N TYR A 368 23.90 -19.43 -11.47
CA TYR A 368 23.90 -18.52 -12.61
C TYR A 368 25.11 -17.58 -12.50
N THR A 369 26.09 -17.76 -13.39
CA THR A 369 27.17 -16.81 -13.63
C THR A 369 26.66 -15.75 -14.61
N PRO A 370 26.72 -14.45 -14.30
CA PRO A 370 26.45 -13.42 -15.29
C PRO A 370 27.58 -13.44 -16.32
N GLN A 371 27.26 -13.69 -17.60
CA GLN A 371 28.20 -13.48 -18.68
C GLN A 371 28.45 -11.97 -18.87
N PRO A 372 29.71 -11.55 -19.09
CA PRO A 372 30.11 -10.17 -19.00
C PRO A 372 30.02 -9.47 -20.35
N ASP A 373 28.84 -9.29 -20.95
CA ASP A 373 28.78 -8.52 -22.19
C ASP A 373 27.59 -7.55 -22.25
N LYS A 374 27.96 -6.26 -22.19
CA LYS A 374 27.20 -5.04 -22.53
C LYS A 374 26.08 -4.63 -21.57
N ALA A 375 26.49 -4.27 -20.34
CA ALA A 375 25.76 -3.29 -19.55
C ALA A 375 25.91 -1.89 -20.18
N VAL A 376 24.92 -1.46 -20.96
CA VAL A 376 24.76 -0.05 -21.35
C VAL A 376 23.81 0.59 -20.33
N CYS A 377 24.32 1.52 -19.53
CA CYS A 377 23.53 2.36 -18.63
C CYS A 377 23.11 3.63 -19.38
N PRO A 378 21.80 3.90 -19.59
CA PRO A 378 21.36 5.22 -20.04
C PRO A 378 20.91 6.05 -18.82
N TRP A 379 21.72 7.08 -18.52
CA TRP A 379 21.38 8.37 -17.91
C TRP A 379 20.90 8.40 -16.45
N SER A 380 21.87 8.76 -15.59
CA SER A 380 21.70 9.49 -14.35
C SER A 380 21.41 10.96 -14.66
N THR A 381 20.21 11.44 -14.32
CA THR A 381 19.99 12.82 -13.83
C THR A 381 18.77 12.82 -12.90
N ASN A 382 19.01 12.92 -11.59
CA ASN A 382 18.04 13.48 -10.65
C ASN A 382 18.00 15.00 -10.88
N PRO A 383 16.82 15.63 -10.81
CA PRO A 383 16.48 16.29 -9.55
C PRO A 383 14.99 16.22 -9.21
N LEU A 384 14.67 15.84 -7.96
CA LEU A 384 13.57 16.36 -7.13
C LEU A 384 13.44 15.43 -5.91
N GLY A 385 13.81 15.95 -4.74
CA GLY A 385 13.71 15.23 -3.48
C GLY A 385 12.26 14.95 -3.10
N LEU A 386 11.83 13.70 -3.25
CA LEU A 386 10.55 13.22 -2.74
C LEU A 386 10.75 12.50 -1.39
N MET A 387 9.93 12.83 -0.40
CA MET A 387 9.96 12.27 0.96
C MET A 387 9.82 10.73 0.97
N LYS A 388 10.47 10.08 1.94
CA LYS A 388 10.48 8.63 2.10
C LYS A 388 9.06 8.09 2.44
N PRO A 389 8.56 7.06 1.72
CA PRO A 389 7.16 6.60 1.74
C PRO A 389 6.65 5.99 3.05
N THR A 390 7.49 5.90 4.09
CA THR A 390 7.11 5.41 5.42
C THR A 390 6.43 6.46 6.29
N GLN A 391 6.70 7.76 6.06
CA GLN A 391 6.12 8.86 6.84
C GLN A 391 4.65 9.14 6.44
N LEU A 392 4.30 8.93 5.17
CA LEU A 392 2.93 9.15 4.65
C LEU A 392 1.90 8.16 5.23
N LEU A 393 2.33 6.93 5.58
CA LEU A 393 1.45 5.86 6.07
C LEU A 393 0.98 6.05 7.53
N ILE A 394 1.71 6.83 8.34
CA ILE A 394 1.30 7.15 9.72
C ILE A 394 0.29 8.31 9.73
N ALA A 395 0.43 9.26 8.80
CA ALA A 395 -0.56 10.33 8.59
C ALA A 395 -1.93 9.78 8.13
N LEU A 396 -1.94 8.75 7.26
CA LEU A 396 -3.16 8.17 6.70
C LEU A 396 -4.04 7.42 7.72
N ALA A 397 -3.47 6.94 8.84
CA ALA A 397 -4.25 6.29 9.90
C ALA A 397 -4.79 7.30 10.94
N ALA A 398 -4.18 8.48 11.06
CA ALA A 398 -4.53 9.49 12.07
C ALA A 398 -5.66 10.44 11.63
N ILE A 399 -5.88 10.63 10.33
CA ILE A 399 -6.82 11.64 9.81
C ILE A 399 -8.28 11.14 9.76
N VAL A 400 -8.51 9.82 9.88
CA VAL A 400 -9.87 9.24 9.93
C VAL A 400 -10.67 9.68 11.18
N TYR A 401 -10.05 10.37 12.16
CA TYR A 401 -10.69 10.81 13.41
C TYR A 401 -10.43 12.27 13.83
N ALA A 402 -10.24 13.22 12.91
CA ALA A 402 -10.16 14.63 13.29
C ALA A 402 -11.53 15.34 13.19
N VAL A 403 -12.30 15.31 14.29
CA VAL A 403 -13.31 16.33 14.64
C VAL A 403 -12.53 17.55 15.20
N PRO A 404 -12.92 18.81 14.95
CA PRO A 404 -12.04 19.95 15.14
C PRO A 404 -11.86 20.26 16.63
N ALA A 405 -10.63 20.42 17.06
CA ALA A 405 -10.30 21.03 18.34
C ALA A 405 -9.07 21.93 18.18
N ILE A 406 -9.39 23.22 18.05
CA ILE A 406 -8.72 24.41 18.61
C ILE A 406 -7.20 24.51 18.44
N GLU A 407 -6.88 25.54 17.67
CA GLU A 407 -5.61 26.21 17.45
C GLU A 407 -4.86 26.54 18.75
N GLU A 408 -3.60 26.12 18.84
CA GLU A 408 -2.62 26.79 19.71
C GLU A 408 -1.29 26.93 18.96
N THR A 409 -0.94 28.19 18.76
CA THR A 409 0.26 28.74 18.14
C THR A 409 1.55 28.29 18.81
N MET A 410 2.62 27.98 18.06
CA MET A 410 4.01 28.16 18.54
C MET A 410 5.10 27.94 17.46
N GLY A 411 5.85 29.03 17.16
CA GLY A 411 7.32 29.06 17.06
C GLY A 411 8.06 28.57 15.77
N PRO A 412 9.11 29.29 15.30
CA PRO A 412 9.91 28.93 14.12
C PRO A 412 10.93 27.79 14.39
N PRO A 413 11.53 27.19 13.34
CA PRO A 413 12.01 25.81 13.36
C PRO A 413 13.44 25.64 13.91
N LEU A 414 13.65 24.58 14.69
CA LEU A 414 14.98 24.04 14.99
C LEU A 414 15.43 23.14 13.83
N ALA A 415 16.27 23.71 12.97
CA ALA A 415 17.07 22.97 12.01
C ALA A 415 18.20 22.19 12.72
N GLU A 416 18.67 21.14 12.04
CA GLU A 416 19.85 20.31 12.33
C GLU A 416 19.67 19.14 13.33
N LEU A 417 19.06 18.06 12.83
CA LEU A 417 19.58 16.71 13.08
C LEU A 417 19.92 16.10 11.71
N ASP A 418 21.09 16.47 11.21
CA ASP A 418 21.58 16.03 9.90
C ASP A 418 21.73 14.51 9.89
N THR A 419 20.87 13.83 9.14
CA THR A 419 21.01 12.40 8.87
C THR A 419 22.25 12.20 8.00
N HIS A 420 23.39 11.91 8.62
CA HIS A 420 24.52 11.32 7.92
C HIS A 420 24.19 9.88 7.52
N SER A 421 23.38 9.73 6.47
CA SER A 421 23.46 8.56 5.61
C SER A 421 24.63 8.76 4.66
N GLN A 422 25.83 8.34 5.07
CA GLN A 422 26.86 8.11 4.05
C GLN A 422 26.37 7.00 3.10
N PRO A 423 26.50 7.17 1.78
CA PRO A 423 26.22 6.11 0.84
C PRO A 423 27.25 5.00 1.07
N HIS A 424 26.80 3.84 1.55
CA HIS A 424 27.63 2.64 1.45
C HIS A 424 27.86 2.35 -0.03
N ILE A 425 29.02 2.79 -0.51
CA ILE A 425 29.64 2.39 -1.76
C ILE A 425 29.57 0.86 -1.84
N LYS A 426 28.92 0.34 -2.90
CA LYS A 426 28.97 -1.07 -3.25
C LYS A 426 30.42 -1.47 -3.49
N ARG A 427 31.07 -2.07 -2.49
CA ARG A 427 32.21 -2.97 -2.73
C ARG A 427 31.65 -4.26 -3.31
N CYS A 428 31.52 -4.32 -4.63
CA CYS A 428 31.40 -5.59 -5.33
C CYS A 428 32.71 -6.38 -5.13
N GLY A 429 32.59 -7.61 -4.63
CA GLY A 429 33.68 -8.59 -4.62
C GLY A 429 34.63 -8.53 -3.42
N LYS A 430 34.20 -9.07 -2.26
CA LYS A 430 35.03 -9.88 -1.36
C LYS A 430 34.10 -10.69 -0.46
N LYS A 431 34.26 -12.02 -0.45
CA LYS A 431 33.52 -12.96 0.41
C LYS A 431 33.76 -12.56 1.88
N GLY A 432 32.78 -11.93 2.51
CA GLY A 432 32.71 -11.90 3.98
C GLY A 432 32.47 -13.33 4.50
N PRO A 433 32.84 -13.66 5.74
CA PRO A 433 32.59 -14.98 6.30
C PRO A 433 31.08 -15.30 6.26
N PRO A 434 30.71 -16.58 6.06
CA PRO A 434 29.33 -17.00 5.86
C PRO A 434 28.44 -16.61 7.07
N PRO A 435 27.11 -16.47 6.86
CA PRO A 435 26.20 -16.32 7.98
C PRO A 435 26.32 -17.54 8.90
N TYR A 436 26.54 -17.28 10.19
CA TYR A 436 26.75 -18.24 11.26
C TYR A 436 25.79 -19.44 11.18
N TYR A 437 26.33 -20.66 11.05
CA TYR A 437 25.64 -21.95 11.25
C TYR A 437 25.96 -22.44 12.68
N GLY A 438 25.46 -21.73 13.69
CA GLY A 438 25.61 -22.08 15.10
C GLY A 438 24.37 -21.70 15.90
N GLU A 439 24.31 -22.08 17.18
CA GLU A 439 23.24 -21.71 18.09
C GLU A 439 23.06 -20.19 18.13
N HIS A 440 21.81 -19.71 17.98
CA HIS A 440 21.51 -18.28 18.06
C HIS A 440 21.84 -17.76 19.46
N PRO A 441 22.84 -16.86 19.65
CA PRO A 441 23.23 -16.38 20.98
C PRO A 441 22.11 -15.61 21.68
N TYR A 442 21.09 -15.15 20.93
CA TYR A 442 19.87 -14.58 21.49
C TYR A 442 18.61 -15.44 21.18
N PRO A 443 18.38 -16.58 21.88
CA PRO A 443 17.23 -17.46 21.64
C PRO A 443 15.99 -17.19 22.52
N ASN A 444 16.04 -16.21 23.42
CA ASN A 444 14.98 -15.91 24.39
C ASN A 444 14.12 -14.73 23.95
N GLN A 445 12.93 -14.64 24.53
CA GLN A 445 11.96 -13.57 24.24
C GLN A 445 12.14 -12.34 25.14
N THR A 446 13.01 -12.46 26.16
CA THR A 446 13.27 -11.43 27.15
C THR A 446 14.77 -11.27 27.38
N TYR A 447 15.29 -10.04 27.24
CA TYR A 447 16.66 -9.67 27.58
C TYR A 447 16.69 -8.43 28.45
N ASN A 448 17.43 -8.52 29.56
CA ASN A 448 17.53 -7.46 30.57
C ASN A 448 19.00 -7.24 30.95
N GLN A 449 19.93 -7.34 29.99
CA GLN A 449 21.38 -7.35 30.26
C GLN A 449 21.92 -6.03 30.83
N LEU A 450 21.08 -5.00 30.92
CA LEU A 450 21.39 -3.75 31.61
C LEU A 450 20.89 -3.72 33.07
N THR A 451 20.05 -4.68 33.47
CA THR A 451 19.41 -4.70 34.79
C THR A 451 19.48 -6.05 35.51
N ASP A 452 20.06 -7.08 34.88
CA ASP A 452 20.18 -8.44 35.43
C ASP A 452 21.56 -8.76 36.03
N GLY A 453 22.46 -7.77 36.10
CA GLY A 453 23.82 -7.93 36.61
C GLY A 453 24.86 -8.35 35.56
N THR A 454 24.49 -8.43 34.28
CA THR A 454 25.47 -8.66 33.19
C THR A 454 26.52 -7.52 33.15
N PRO A 455 27.82 -7.83 33.02
CA PRO A 455 28.87 -6.80 32.89
C PRO A 455 28.68 -5.92 31.65
N CYS A 456 29.13 -4.66 31.74
CA CYS A 456 29.11 -3.71 30.63
C CYS A 456 29.81 -4.28 29.39
N ARG A 457 29.21 -4.01 28.22
CA ARG A 457 29.71 -4.45 26.90
C ARG A 457 30.00 -3.23 26.03
N ASN A 458 30.77 -3.43 24.95
CA ASN A 458 31.16 -2.35 24.04
C ASN A 458 29.96 -1.68 23.36
N VAL A 459 28.91 -2.46 23.06
CA VAL A 459 27.68 -1.97 22.45
C VAL A 459 26.48 -2.40 23.29
N THR A 460 25.58 -1.46 23.58
CA THR A 460 24.33 -1.72 24.29
C THR A 460 23.17 -1.36 23.38
N VAL A 461 22.35 -2.35 23.04
CA VAL A 461 21.12 -2.16 22.27
C VAL A 461 19.94 -2.02 23.22
N ILE A 462 19.22 -0.91 23.11
CA ILE A 462 17.94 -0.69 23.79
C ILE A 462 16.84 -0.85 22.76
N TYR A 463 16.02 -1.88 22.91
CA TYR A 463 15.08 -2.30 21.88
C TYR A 463 13.62 -2.29 22.36
N ALA A 464 12.76 -1.60 21.60
CA ALA A 464 11.31 -1.65 21.78
C ALA A 464 10.66 -2.56 20.72
N ARG A 465 10.09 -3.69 21.16
CA ARG A 465 9.38 -4.64 20.28
C ARG A 465 8.14 -4.03 19.61
N GLY A 466 7.54 -4.72 18.65
CA GLY A 466 6.26 -4.32 18.04
C GLY A 466 5.03 -4.94 18.69
N MET A 467 3.84 -4.58 18.19
CA MET A 467 2.56 -5.09 18.67
C MET A 467 2.48 -6.61 18.54
N GLY A 468 1.98 -7.28 19.58
CA GLY A 468 1.86 -8.73 19.63
C GLY A 468 3.17 -9.50 19.85
N GLY A 469 4.31 -8.80 20.01
CA GLY A 469 5.57 -9.45 20.36
C GLY A 469 5.55 -10.02 21.79
N LYS A 470 6.06 -11.24 21.96
CA LYS A 470 6.22 -11.87 23.29
C LYS A 470 7.45 -11.31 24.03
N GLY A 471 7.44 -11.40 25.36
CA GLY A 471 8.51 -10.90 26.22
C GLY A 471 8.77 -9.39 26.05
N ASN A 472 10.02 -8.93 26.15
CA ASN A 472 10.39 -7.52 25.93
C ASN A 472 11.12 -7.28 24.59
N VAL A 473 11.63 -8.32 23.92
CA VAL A 473 12.32 -8.22 22.62
C VAL A 473 11.60 -8.90 21.44
N GLY A 474 10.54 -9.67 21.70
CA GLY A 474 9.83 -10.42 20.67
C GLY A 474 10.27 -11.88 20.56
N GLU A 475 9.63 -12.63 19.66
CA GLU A 475 9.92 -14.05 19.41
C GLU A 475 11.28 -14.25 18.74
N VAL A 476 11.82 -15.47 18.77
CA VAL A 476 13.19 -15.81 18.31
C VAL A 476 13.40 -15.54 16.81
N ASP A 477 12.35 -15.71 16.02
CA ASP A 477 12.26 -15.38 14.59
C ASP A 477 11.72 -13.95 14.36
N GLY A 478 11.57 -13.17 15.43
CA GLY A 478 11.14 -11.79 15.43
C GLY A 478 12.27 -10.80 15.09
N VAL A 479 11.87 -9.57 14.80
CA VAL A 479 12.78 -8.52 14.32
C VAL A 479 13.94 -8.23 15.29
N GLY A 480 13.68 -8.23 16.60
CA GLY A 480 14.69 -7.96 17.63
C GLY A 480 15.81 -9.01 17.60
N PRO A 481 15.53 -10.28 17.94
CA PRO A 481 16.53 -11.34 17.93
C PRO A 481 17.27 -11.50 16.59
N ILE A 482 16.61 -11.32 15.44
CA ILE A 482 17.29 -11.32 14.14
C ILE A 482 18.36 -10.23 14.06
N ILE A 483 18.04 -9.01 14.50
CA ILE A 483 18.98 -7.88 14.48
C ILE A 483 20.13 -8.12 15.47
N PHE A 484 19.85 -8.58 16.70
CA PHE A 484 20.89 -8.78 17.71
C PHE A 484 21.89 -9.87 17.29
N ASN A 485 21.40 -10.98 16.75
CA ASN A 485 22.25 -12.07 16.25
C ASN A 485 23.16 -11.59 15.09
N ARG A 486 22.64 -10.74 14.20
CA ARG A 486 23.44 -10.15 13.12
C ARG A 486 24.43 -9.12 13.64
N LEU A 487 24.01 -8.25 14.55
CA LEU A 487 24.86 -7.22 15.13
C LEU A 487 26.01 -7.85 15.92
N ALA A 488 25.73 -8.85 16.76
CA ALA A 488 26.75 -9.63 17.47
C ALA A 488 27.78 -10.24 16.51
N THR A 489 27.34 -10.73 15.34
CA THR A 489 28.26 -11.23 14.30
C THR A 489 29.16 -10.11 13.77
N ILE A 490 28.60 -8.93 13.49
CA ILE A 490 29.32 -7.78 12.92
C ILE A 490 30.35 -7.22 13.90
N ILE A 491 30.00 -7.10 15.17
CA ILE A 491 30.88 -6.51 16.19
C ILE A 491 31.88 -7.53 16.78
N GLY A 492 31.85 -8.76 16.30
CA GLY A 492 32.84 -9.79 16.59
C GLY A 492 32.59 -10.57 17.88
N GLY A 493 31.31 -10.85 18.20
CA GLY A 493 30.86 -11.81 19.21
C GLY A 493 29.71 -11.30 20.11
N PRO A 494 28.85 -12.20 20.65
CA PRO A 494 27.77 -11.84 21.59
C PRO A 494 28.31 -11.29 22.92
N GLU A 495 29.55 -11.60 23.29
CA GLU A 495 30.24 -11.06 24.45
C GLU A 495 30.59 -9.56 24.32
N LYS A 496 30.30 -8.93 23.19
CA LYS A 496 30.47 -7.49 22.97
C LYS A 496 29.15 -6.73 22.84
N LEU A 497 28.02 -7.44 22.90
CA LEU A 497 26.68 -6.89 22.73
C LEU A 497 25.83 -7.14 23.99
N ALA A 498 25.42 -6.07 24.67
CA ALA A 498 24.35 -6.12 25.67
C ALA A 498 23.02 -5.76 25.01
N VAL A 499 21.94 -6.46 25.38
CA VAL A 499 20.57 -6.19 24.92
C VAL A 499 19.67 -5.91 26.11
N ALA A 500 18.98 -4.77 26.07
CA ALA A 500 17.95 -4.38 27.03
C ALA A 500 16.62 -4.15 26.29
N GLY A 501 15.65 -5.02 26.53
CA GLY A 501 14.31 -4.86 25.95
C GLY A 501 13.42 -3.95 26.81
N VAL A 502 12.72 -3.02 26.16
CA VAL A 502 11.79 -2.11 26.84
C VAL A 502 10.56 -2.90 27.31
N LYS A 503 10.31 -2.88 28.63
CA LYS A 503 9.12 -3.51 29.21
C LYS A 503 7.94 -2.57 29.10
N TYR A 504 7.00 -2.89 28.22
CA TYR A 504 5.77 -2.14 28.03
C TYR A 504 4.66 -3.03 27.47
N THR A 505 3.41 -2.58 27.63
CA THR A 505 2.22 -3.26 27.10
C THR A 505 1.90 -2.73 25.70
N ALA A 506 2.10 -3.56 24.68
CA ALA A 506 1.91 -3.19 23.28
C ALA A 506 0.43 -3.28 22.84
N ASN A 507 -0.43 -2.40 23.36
CA ASN A 507 -1.87 -2.34 23.04
C ASN A 507 -2.21 -1.15 22.13
N PHE A 508 -3.12 -1.35 21.16
CA PHE A 508 -3.58 -0.31 20.22
C PHE A 508 -4.26 0.88 20.92
N LYS A 509 -5.05 0.60 21.97
CA LYS A 509 -5.79 1.61 22.75
C LYS A 509 -4.87 2.57 23.51
N THR A 510 -3.70 2.11 23.96
CA THR A 510 -2.75 2.95 24.70
C THR A 510 -1.90 3.82 23.78
N VAL A 511 -1.65 3.40 22.53
CA VAL A 511 -0.85 4.17 21.56
C VAL A 511 -1.65 5.33 20.94
N ILE A 512 -2.98 5.18 20.77
CA ILE A 512 -3.82 6.17 20.04
C ILE A 512 -4.37 7.30 20.93
N GLN A 513 -4.50 7.10 22.24
CA GLN A 513 -5.13 8.09 23.13
C GLN A 513 -4.14 9.09 23.82
N LYS A 514 -2.89 9.22 23.31
CA LYS A 514 -1.69 9.94 23.84
C LYS A 514 -0.46 9.06 24.17
N GLY A 515 -0.42 7.79 23.74
CA GLY A 515 0.69 6.87 24.03
C GLY A 515 0.75 6.46 25.50
N PRO A 516 1.16 5.22 25.88
CA PRO A 516 1.56 5.02 27.25
C PRO A 516 2.87 5.79 27.43
N ARG A 517 2.83 7.00 28.03
CA ARG A 517 4.02 7.73 28.50
C ARG A 517 4.98 6.81 29.27
N GLU A 518 4.46 5.75 29.87
CA GLU A 518 5.19 4.66 30.50
C GLU A 518 6.22 3.97 29.58
N GLY A 519 5.92 3.71 28.30
CA GLY A 519 6.82 3.01 27.39
C GLY A 519 8.01 3.88 26.94
N GLY A 520 7.73 5.13 26.58
CA GLY A 520 8.77 6.13 26.29
C GLY A 520 9.63 6.44 27.51
N ARG A 521 9.02 6.57 28.70
CA ARG A 521 9.72 6.75 29.98
C ARG A 521 10.57 5.54 30.35
N ALA A 522 10.05 4.32 30.18
CA ALA A 522 10.81 3.09 30.43
C ALA A 522 12.02 2.98 29.49
N MET A 523 11.88 3.44 28.24
CA MET A 523 13.00 3.52 27.31
C MET A 523 14.02 4.59 27.73
N SER A 524 13.59 5.80 28.09
CA SER A 524 14.50 6.85 28.56
C SER A 524 15.23 6.47 29.86
N GLU A 525 14.57 5.75 30.77
CA GLU A 525 15.19 5.20 31.97
C GLU A 525 16.31 4.18 31.64
N LEU A 526 16.10 3.31 30.65
CA LEU A 526 17.14 2.40 30.18
C LEU A 526 18.28 3.15 29.49
N ILE A 527 17.99 4.22 28.73
CA ILE A 527 19.02 5.05 28.07
C ILE A 527 19.89 5.74 29.13
N ASN A 528 19.26 6.43 30.10
CA ASN A 528 19.96 7.09 31.20
C ASN A 528 20.78 6.08 32.02
N ARG A 529 20.24 4.87 32.24
CA ARG A 529 20.96 3.81 32.93
C ARG A 529 22.17 3.31 32.15
N ALA A 530 22.06 3.13 30.83
CA ALA A 530 23.18 2.70 30.00
C ALA A 530 24.30 3.74 30.02
N ALA A 531 23.96 5.03 29.90
CA ALA A 531 24.93 6.12 29.94
C ALA A 531 25.62 6.25 31.31
N THR A 532 24.91 6.00 32.41
CA THR A 532 25.46 6.12 33.77
C THR A 532 26.22 4.88 34.24
N GLN A 533 25.71 3.68 33.98
CA GLN A 533 26.31 2.42 34.45
C GLN A 533 27.45 1.94 33.54
N CYS A 534 27.37 2.24 32.24
CA CYS A 534 28.35 1.80 31.26
C CYS A 534 28.78 2.99 30.38
N PRO A 535 29.50 3.99 30.92
CA PRO A 535 29.79 5.23 30.19
C PRO A 535 30.55 5.03 28.87
N ASP A 536 31.35 3.97 28.76
CA ASP A 536 32.10 3.63 27.56
C ASP A 536 31.30 2.85 26.51
N THR A 537 30.07 2.40 26.83
CA THR A 537 29.23 1.67 25.87
C THR A 537 28.74 2.60 24.76
N LYS A 538 28.73 2.11 23.52
CA LYS A 538 27.97 2.76 22.45
C LYS A 538 26.51 2.33 22.53
N ILE A 539 25.62 3.28 22.75
CA ILE A 539 24.18 3.01 22.86
C ILE A 539 23.56 3.00 21.46
N VAL A 540 22.80 1.96 21.14
CA VAL A 540 22.05 1.83 19.89
C VAL A 540 20.57 1.67 20.22
N LEU A 541 19.76 2.64 19.81
CA LEU A 541 18.31 2.60 20.01
C LEU A 541 17.65 1.94 18.81
N LEU A 542 16.70 1.04 19.07
CA LEU A 542 15.98 0.34 18.01
C LEU A 542 14.51 0.17 18.39
N GLY A 543 13.62 0.35 17.42
CA GLY A 543 12.19 0.15 17.62
C GLY A 543 11.53 -0.51 16.40
N HIS A 544 10.65 -1.48 16.64
CA HIS A 544 9.87 -2.11 15.58
C HIS A 544 8.39 -1.73 15.67
N SER A 545 7.80 -1.22 14.58
CA SER A 545 6.38 -0.84 14.52
C SER A 545 6.04 0.17 15.63
N VAL A 546 5.08 -0.13 16.53
CA VAL A 546 4.76 0.72 17.69
C VAL A 546 5.97 1.01 18.59
N GLY A 547 6.97 0.12 18.63
CA GLY A 547 8.22 0.36 19.36
C GLY A 547 9.08 1.47 18.74
N GLY A 548 8.94 1.76 17.45
CA GLY A 548 9.59 2.91 16.82
C GLY A 548 9.07 4.25 17.34
N ALA A 549 7.77 4.33 17.66
CA ALA A 549 7.20 5.51 18.29
C ALA A 549 7.76 5.75 19.70
N LEU A 550 8.10 4.68 20.43
CA LEU A 550 8.73 4.78 21.76
C LEU A 550 10.16 5.34 21.68
N VAL A 551 10.91 5.03 20.62
CA VAL A 551 12.24 5.62 20.39
C VAL A 551 12.10 7.15 20.28
N HIS A 552 11.17 7.63 19.45
CA HIS A 552 10.89 9.05 19.31
C HIS A 552 10.40 9.70 20.61
N GLN A 553 9.49 9.05 21.32
CA GLN A 553 8.99 9.56 22.61
C GLN A 553 10.07 9.61 23.70
N SER A 554 11.02 8.67 23.69
CA SER A 554 12.11 8.66 24.66
C SER A 554 13.06 9.85 24.49
N ALA A 555 13.17 10.41 23.27
CA ALA A 555 14.00 11.56 22.97
C ALA A 555 13.54 12.84 23.69
N GLU A 556 12.24 12.97 23.99
CA GLU A 556 11.71 14.11 24.75
C GLU A 556 12.16 14.11 26.23
N ASN A 557 12.71 13.00 26.73
CA ASN A 557 12.97 12.78 28.16
C ASN A 557 14.45 12.43 28.47
N ILE A 558 15.38 12.70 27.54
CA ILE A 558 16.83 12.49 27.71
C ILE A 558 17.59 13.81 27.49
N THR A 559 18.69 14.00 28.22
CA THR A 559 19.48 15.24 28.12
C THR A 559 20.49 15.18 26.96
N THR A 560 21.07 16.33 26.61
CA THR A 560 22.15 16.44 25.62
C THR A 560 23.38 15.62 25.98
N GLU A 561 23.71 15.53 27.27
CA GLU A 561 24.86 14.74 27.76
C GLU A 561 24.63 13.25 27.53
N VAL A 562 23.43 12.75 27.83
CA VAL A 562 23.04 11.35 27.60
C VAL A 562 22.97 11.04 26.10
N THR A 563 22.51 12.01 25.29
CA THR A 563 22.42 11.87 23.83
C THR A 563 23.80 11.66 23.19
N ALA A 564 24.87 12.24 23.76
CA ALA A 564 26.24 12.05 23.26
C ALA A 564 26.75 10.59 23.37
N HIS A 565 26.13 9.76 24.22
CA HIS A 565 26.45 8.32 24.33
C HIS A 565 25.70 7.46 23.28
N ILE A 566 24.73 8.03 22.56
CA ILE A 566 23.96 7.35 21.53
C ILE A 566 24.72 7.38 20.20
N ALA A 567 25.10 6.20 19.72
CA ALA A 567 25.81 6.04 18.45
C ALA A 567 24.88 5.88 17.24
N ALA A 568 23.65 5.40 17.45
CA ALA A 568 22.61 5.25 16.42
C ALA A 568 21.22 5.10 17.09
N GLY A 569 20.16 5.56 16.42
CA GLY A 569 18.78 5.45 16.92
C GLY A 569 17.72 5.39 15.84
#